data_AF-A0A1Q3SJ61-F1
#
_entry.id   AF-A0A1Q3SJ61-F1
#
_cell.length_a   1.000
_cell.length_b   1.000
_cell.length_c   1.000
_cell.angle_alpha   90.00
_cell.angle_beta   90.00
_cell.angle_gamma   90.00
#
_symmetry.space_group_name_H-M   'P 1'
#
loop_
_entity.id
_entity.type
_entity.pdbx_description
1 polymer ?
#
loop_
_entity_poly.entity_id
_entity_poly.type
_entity_poly.pdbx_seq_one_letter_code
_entity_poly.pdbx_strand_id
1 'polypeptide(L)'
;MSEFHPSKREPLLNALAKLANELGCQGKIEGEPPFSKAKNKFGLNEILWNQVMMGDKEGVPLSLELGADPNYRVKGKTVLQLAKAMIDIYGSHDIVDALEAYGAVDKPKKRATKSS
;
A
#
# COMPACT_ATOMS: atom_id res chain seq x y z
N MET A 1 14.81 -13.55 -11.39
CA MET A 1 13.55 -14.18 -10.94
C MET A 1 13.76 -14.65 -9.53
N SER A 2 13.18 -13.96 -8.56
CA SER A 2 13.23 -14.35 -7.15
C SER A 2 11.81 -14.31 -6.61
N GLU A 3 11.14 -15.45 -6.67
CA GLU A 3 9.80 -15.67 -6.13
C GLU A 3 9.85 -15.58 -4.60
N PHE A 4 9.07 -14.65 -4.03
CA PHE A 4 8.92 -14.53 -2.58
C PHE A 4 7.96 -15.64 -2.11
N HIS A 5 8.53 -16.75 -1.65
CA HIS A 5 7.76 -17.88 -1.12
C HIS A 5 7.14 -17.56 0.26
N PRO A 6 5.83 -17.78 0.46
CA PRO A 6 5.16 -17.55 1.74
C PRO A 6 5.67 -18.42 2.91
N SER A 7 6.45 -19.48 2.63
CA SER A 7 7.05 -20.37 3.63
C SER A 7 8.09 -19.71 4.56
N LYS A 8 8.53 -18.47 4.29
CA LYS A 8 9.49 -17.75 5.15
C LYS A 8 8.83 -16.90 6.24
N ARG A 9 7.52 -16.64 6.17
CA ARG A 9 6.82 -15.79 7.14
C ARG A 9 6.58 -16.50 8.47
N GLU A 10 6.15 -17.76 8.43
CA GLU A 10 5.93 -18.58 9.62
C GLU A 10 7.19 -18.77 10.48
N PRO A 11 8.37 -19.13 9.95
CA PRO A 11 9.57 -19.28 10.77
C PRO A 11 10.07 -17.96 11.36
N LEU A 12 9.87 -16.83 10.68
CA LEU A 12 10.21 -15.50 11.20
C LEU A 12 9.34 -15.12 12.40
N LEU A 13 8.01 -15.32 12.30
CA LEU A 13 7.09 -15.06 13.40
C LEU A 13 7.40 -15.93 14.63
N ASN A 14 7.76 -17.20 14.40
CA ASN A 14 8.09 -18.12 15.48
C ASN A 14 9.42 -17.77 16.18
N ALA A 15 10.44 -17.37 15.41
CA ALA A 15 11.71 -16.91 15.95
C ALA A 15 11.55 -15.60 16.75
N LEU A 16 10.71 -14.68 16.26
CA LEU A 16 10.41 -13.42 16.93
C LEU A 16 9.66 -13.65 18.26
N ALA A 17 8.69 -14.57 18.27
CA ALA A 17 7.94 -14.94 19.47
C ALA A 17 8.85 -15.58 20.53
N LYS A 18 9.82 -16.40 20.11
CA LYS A 18 10.79 -17.03 21.02
C LYS A 18 11.72 -15.98 21.66
N LEU A 19 12.27 -15.07 20.87
CA LEU A 19 13.11 -13.96 21.36
C LEU A 19 12.36 -13.04 22.32
N ALA A 20 11.10 -12.72 22.01
CA ALA A 20 10.26 -11.89 22.89
C ALA A 20 10.06 -12.54 24.27
N ASN A 21 9.95 -13.87 24.32
CA ASN A 21 9.81 -14.62 25.56
C ASN A 21 11.14 -14.69 26.34
N GLU A 22 12.27 -14.89 25.65
CA GLU A 22 13.61 -14.91 26.25
C GLU A 22 14.03 -13.56 26.82
N LEU A 23 13.65 -12.45 26.17
CA LEU A 23 13.93 -11.09 26.63
C LEU A 23 12.97 -10.61 27.74
N GLY A 24 12.02 -11.45 28.17
CA GLY A 24 11.02 -11.08 29.15
C GLY A 24 10.14 -9.92 28.69
N CYS A 25 9.98 -9.73 27.38
CA CYS A 25 9.12 -8.72 26.79
C CYS A 25 7.65 -9.12 27.01
N GLN A 26 7.16 -8.96 28.24
CA GLN A 26 5.74 -9.03 28.57
C GLN A 26 5.09 -7.69 28.23
N GLY A 27 4.84 -7.49 26.94
CA GLY A 27 4.05 -6.36 26.43
C GLY A 27 3.05 -6.88 25.42
N LYS A 28 1.80 -6.44 25.52
CA LYS A 28 0.94 -6.45 24.33
C LYS A 28 1.62 -5.53 23.32
N ILE A 29 1.86 -6.03 22.11
CA ILE A 29 2.04 -5.14 20.98
C ILE A 29 0.65 -4.52 20.77
N GLU A 30 0.34 -3.45 21.50
CA GLU A 30 -0.71 -2.51 21.09
C GLU A 30 -0.16 -1.73 19.89
N GLY A 31 0.10 -2.49 18.82
CA GLY A 31 0.51 -2.02 17.52
C GLY A 31 -0.71 -2.00 16.61
N GLU A 32 -1.82 -1.44 17.06
CA GLU A 32 -2.46 -0.52 16.14
C GLU A 32 -1.79 0.82 16.41
N PRO A 33 -1.03 1.40 15.44
CA PRO A 33 -0.75 2.81 15.53
C PRO A 33 -2.10 3.49 15.77
N PRO A 34 -2.20 4.53 16.62
CA PRO A 34 -3.44 5.27 16.72
C PRO A 34 -3.72 5.81 15.32
N PHE A 35 -4.56 5.11 14.56
CA PHE A 35 -5.46 5.75 13.62
C PHE A 35 -6.26 6.66 14.52
N SER A 36 -5.71 7.86 14.69
CA SER A 36 -6.22 8.85 15.58
C SER A 36 -7.72 8.92 15.30
N LYS A 37 -8.50 9.07 16.36
CA LYS A 37 -9.94 9.37 16.26
C LYS A 37 -10.16 10.75 15.61
N ALA A 38 -9.35 11.14 14.63
CA ALA A 38 -9.59 12.23 13.73
C ALA A 38 -10.88 11.90 12.98
N LYS A 39 -11.87 12.79 13.12
CA LYS A 39 -13.16 12.74 12.44
C LYS A 39 -13.05 12.86 10.91
N ASN A 40 -11.85 12.82 10.36
CA ASN A 40 -11.58 12.86 8.94
C ASN A 40 -11.58 11.41 8.46
N LYS A 41 -12.75 10.93 8.04
CA LYS A 41 -12.92 9.62 7.40
C LYS A 41 -12.24 9.63 6.03
N PHE A 42 -10.92 9.69 5.99
CA PHE A 42 -10.19 9.39 4.77
C PHE A 42 -10.18 7.88 4.61
N GLY A 43 -10.74 7.38 3.51
CA GLY A 43 -10.67 5.95 3.21
C GLY A 43 -9.23 5.52 2.98
N LEU A 44 -8.91 4.24 3.21
CA LEU A 44 -7.58 3.66 2.89
C LEU A 44 -7.11 4.01 1.46
N ASN A 45 -8.03 4.10 0.51
CA ASN A 45 -7.77 4.50 -0.86
C ASN A 45 -7.35 5.99 -1.01
N GLU A 46 -7.91 6.88 -0.20
CA GLU A 46 -7.55 8.30 -0.18
C GLU A 46 -6.20 8.51 0.52
N ILE A 47 -5.92 7.70 1.55
CA ILE A 47 -4.61 7.63 2.19
C ILE A 47 -3.55 7.20 1.17
N LEU A 48 -3.81 6.12 0.43
CA LEU A 48 -2.94 5.66 -0.66
C LEU A 48 -2.69 6.75 -1.70
N TRP A 49 -3.74 7.47 -2.12
CA TRP A 49 -3.61 8.59 -3.08
C TRP A 49 -2.67 9.68 -2.57
N ASN A 50 -2.82 10.08 -1.30
CA ASN A 50 -1.99 11.12 -0.70
C ASN A 50 -0.53 10.67 -0.54
N GLN A 51 -0.29 9.43 -0.14
CA GLN A 51 1.06 8.87 -0.03
C GLN A 51 1.78 8.89 -1.38
N VAL A 52 1.09 8.51 -2.46
CA VAL A 52 1.64 8.59 -3.81
C VAL A 52 1.92 10.04 -4.22
N MET A 53 1.04 10.99 -3.87
CA MET A 53 1.32 12.43 -4.13
C MET A 53 2.52 12.96 -3.35
N MET A 54 2.77 12.44 -2.15
CA MET A 54 3.90 12.87 -1.32
C MET A 54 5.20 12.11 -1.65
N GLY A 55 5.15 11.11 -2.54
CA GLY A 55 6.30 10.26 -2.84
C GLY A 55 6.68 9.32 -1.68
N ASP A 56 5.74 8.99 -0.80
CA ASP A 56 5.96 8.17 0.38
C ASP A 56 6.15 6.69 0.02
N LYS A 57 7.42 6.28 -0.09
CA LYS A 57 7.81 4.92 -0.52
C LYS A 57 7.46 3.83 0.50
N GLU A 58 7.37 4.18 1.78
CA GLU A 58 7.08 3.21 2.85
C GLU A 58 5.58 3.14 3.16
N GLY A 59 4.88 4.27 3.06
CA GLY A 59 3.44 4.33 3.30
C GLY A 59 2.60 3.64 2.23
N VAL A 60 3.02 3.71 0.95
CA VAL A 60 2.32 3.08 -0.17
C VAL A 60 2.16 1.55 0.00
N PRO A 61 3.23 0.76 0.21
CA PRO A 61 3.10 -0.68 0.40
C PRO A 61 2.25 -1.01 1.63
N LEU A 62 2.40 -0.28 2.73
CA LEU A 62 1.59 -0.48 3.92
C LEU A 62 0.09 -0.30 3.65
N SER A 63 -0.30 0.75 2.90
CA SER A 63 -1.70 0.95 2.53
C SER A 63 -2.24 -0.17 1.64
N LEU A 64 -1.42 -0.68 0.71
CA LEU A 64 -1.78 -1.81 -0.14
C LEU A 64 -1.92 -3.10 0.66
N GLU A 65 -1.04 -3.35 1.64
CA GLU A 65 -1.13 -4.48 2.58
C GLU A 65 -2.38 -4.41 3.46
N LEU A 66 -2.81 -3.21 3.84
CA LEU A 66 -4.05 -2.97 4.58
C LEU A 66 -5.31 -3.09 3.72
N GLY A 67 -5.17 -3.38 2.41
CA GLY A 67 -6.28 -3.61 1.50
C GLY A 67 -6.76 -2.38 0.73
N ALA A 68 -5.94 -1.32 0.62
CA ALA A 68 -6.22 -0.24 -0.30
C ALA A 68 -6.27 -0.75 -1.75
N ASP A 69 -7.17 -0.19 -2.55
CA ASP A 69 -7.33 -0.56 -3.96
C ASP A 69 -6.20 0.05 -4.81
N PRO A 70 -5.27 -0.75 -5.37
CA PRO A 70 -4.20 -0.26 -6.24
C PRO A 70 -4.73 0.37 -7.53
N ASN A 71 -5.98 0.09 -7.89
CA ASN A 71 -6.68 0.65 -9.05
C ASN A 71 -7.61 1.80 -8.70
N TYR A 72 -7.51 2.34 -7.48
CA TYR A 72 -8.30 3.48 -7.05
C TYR A 72 -8.14 4.67 -8.00
N ARG A 73 -9.22 5.44 -8.15
CA ARG A 73 -9.28 6.56 -9.09
C ARG A 73 -9.85 7.81 -8.45
N VAL A 74 -9.19 8.92 -8.71
CA VAL A 74 -9.69 10.25 -8.39
C VAL A 74 -9.83 11.05 -9.68
N LYS A 75 -11.02 11.58 -9.94
CA LYS A 75 -11.34 12.37 -11.15
C LYS A 75 -10.92 11.69 -12.47
N GLY A 76 -11.00 10.36 -12.51
CA GLY A 76 -10.69 9.55 -13.70
C GLY A 76 -9.22 9.16 -13.87
N LYS A 77 -8.31 9.68 -13.03
CA LYS A 77 -6.90 9.26 -12.98
C LYS A 77 -6.72 8.12 -11.98
N THR A 78 -5.96 7.08 -12.34
CA THR A 78 -5.60 6.01 -11.40
C THR A 78 -4.47 6.44 -10.48
N VAL A 79 -4.35 5.78 -9.32
CA VAL A 79 -3.19 5.92 -8.44
C VAL A 79 -1.88 5.62 -9.19
N LEU A 80 -1.87 4.63 -10.09
CA LEU A 80 -0.71 4.33 -10.94
C LEU A 80 -0.33 5.46 -11.90
N GLN A 81 -1.31 6.13 -12.51
CA GLN A 81 -1.07 7.30 -13.38
C GLN A 81 -0.49 8.47 -12.60
N LEU A 82 -0.97 8.67 -11.37
CA LEU A 82 -0.42 9.66 -10.46
C LEU A 82 1.04 9.32 -10.11
N ALA A 83 1.32 8.08 -9.72
CA ALA A 83 2.67 7.63 -9.39
C ALA A 83 3.64 7.87 -10.54
N LYS A 84 3.24 7.52 -11.77
CA LYS A 84 4.03 7.77 -13.00
C LYS A 84 4.30 9.25 -13.23
N ALA A 85 3.30 10.13 -13.01
CA ALA A 85 3.49 11.58 -13.14
C ALA A 85 4.38 12.18 -12.04
N MET A 86 4.49 11.51 -10.89
CA MET A 86 5.33 11.93 -9.78
C MET A 86 6.77 11.41 -9.86
N ILE A 87 7.07 10.47 -10.79
CA ILE A 87 8.43 9.97 -11.02
C ILE A 87 9.39 11.12 -11.27
N ASP A 88 9.05 12.04 -12.17
CA ASP A 88 9.94 13.14 -12.56
C ASP A 88 10.18 14.15 -11.41
N ILE A 89 9.32 14.16 -10.39
CA ILE A 89 9.39 15.11 -9.27
C ILE A 89 10.13 14.50 -8.08
N TYR A 90 9.84 13.23 -7.75
CA TYR A 90 10.31 12.58 -6.52
C TYR A 90 11.18 11.34 -6.76
N GLY A 91 11.39 10.93 -8.01
CA GLY A 91 12.12 9.70 -8.34
C GLY A 91 11.41 8.45 -7.83
N SER A 92 10.09 8.46 -7.77
CA SER A 92 9.26 7.43 -7.15
C SER A 92 9.04 6.19 -8.03
N HIS A 93 10.09 5.67 -8.66
CA HIS A 93 10.02 4.40 -9.41
C HIS A 93 9.55 3.24 -8.52
N ASP A 94 10.04 3.21 -7.27
CA ASP A 94 9.67 2.17 -6.29
C ASP A 94 8.17 2.11 -6.00
N ILE A 95 7.49 3.27 -6.07
CA ILE A 95 6.04 3.35 -5.84
C ILE A 95 5.27 2.74 -7.01
N VAL A 96 5.76 2.93 -8.24
CA VAL A 96 5.17 2.32 -9.44
C VAL A 96 5.38 0.81 -9.38
N ASP A 97 6.57 0.35 -9.04
CA ASP A 97 6.87 -1.08 -8.89
C ASP A 97 5.98 -1.72 -7.80
N ALA A 98 5.80 -1.04 -6.66
CA ALA A 98 4.90 -1.50 -5.61
C ALA A 98 3.46 -1.59 -6.11
N LEU A 99 2.94 -0.56 -6.77
CA LEU A 99 1.56 -0.59 -7.29
C LEU A 99 1.36 -1.70 -8.33
N GLU A 100 2.32 -1.89 -9.24
CA GLU A 100 2.26 -2.95 -10.26
C GLU A 100 2.35 -4.35 -9.64
N ALA A 101 3.18 -4.53 -8.60
CA ALA A 101 3.27 -5.79 -7.85
C ALA A 101 1.94 -6.18 -7.18
N TYR A 102 1.16 -5.19 -6.73
CA TYR A 102 -0.19 -5.39 -6.17
C TYR A 102 -1.30 -5.42 -7.24
N GLY A 103 -0.97 -5.41 -8.53
CA GLY A 103 -1.93 -5.54 -9.62
C GLY A 103 -2.61 -4.23 -10.03
N ALA A 104 -1.99 -3.08 -9.77
CA ALA A 104 -2.40 -1.83 -10.38
C ALA A 104 -2.29 -1.94 -11.90
N VAL A 105 -3.38 -1.65 -12.60
CA VAL A 105 -3.42 -1.65 -14.06
C VAL A 105 -3.76 -0.26 -14.57
N ASP A 106 -3.00 0.18 -15.57
CA ASP A 106 -3.33 1.37 -16.34
C ASP A 106 -4.47 1.06 -17.32
N LYS A 107 -5.67 0.78 -16.79
CA LYS A 107 -6.86 0.62 -17.63
C LYS A 107 -7.51 1.98 -17.84
N PRO A 108 -7.69 2.47 -19.08
CA PRO A 108 -8.55 3.61 -19.31
C PRO A 108 -9.99 3.24 -18.93
N LYS A 109 -10.76 4.21 -18.40
CA LYS A 109 -12.20 4.03 -18.17
C LYS A 109 -12.83 3.65 -19.52
N LYS A 110 -13.29 2.41 -19.68
CA LYS A 110 -14.09 2.03 -20.86
C LYS A 110 -15.26 3.00 -20.91
N ARG A 111 -15.31 3.88 -21.92
CA ARG A 111 -16.52 4.66 -22.21
C ARG A 111 -17.61 3.62 -22.45
N ALA A 112 -18.67 3.65 -21.66
CA ALA A 112 -19.87 2.91 -21.98
C ALA A 112 -20.35 3.43 -23.34
N THR A 113 -20.09 2.68 -24.39
CA THR A 113 -20.75 2.88 -25.68
C THR A 113 -22.22 2.61 -25.44
N LYS A 114 -23.03 3.67 -25.38
CA LYS A 114 -24.46 3.53 -25.60
C LYS A 114 -24.61 3.08 -27.05
N SER A 115 -24.85 1.79 -27.26
CA SER A 115 -25.42 1.29 -28.50
C SER A 115 -26.80 1.94 -28.64
N SER A 116 -26.96 2.83 -29.63
CA SER A 116 -28.26 3.31 -30.11
C SER A 116 -28.78 2.37 -31.19
#